data_AF-A0A6C0EQW1-F1
#
_entry.id   AF-A0A6C0EQW1-F1
#
_cell.length_a   1.000
_cell.length_b   1.000
_cell.length_c   1.000
_cell.angle_alpha   90.00
_cell.angle_beta   90.00
_cell.angle_gamma   90.00
#
_symmetry.space_group_name_H-M   'P 1'
#
loop_
_entity.id
_entity.type
_entity.pdbx_description
1 polymer ?
#
loop_
_entity_poly.entity_id
_entity_poly.type
_entity_poly.pdbx_seq_one_letter_code
_entity_poly.pdbx_strand_id
1 'polypeptide(L)'
;MKNIMYSLFDTFDLNKIIKKNRILLISSLFFLVPIYVFIKKFVLHKELMSIFEYILVAFILFNIFASLLFWYNGKKNSGFHVVDGVFAKISLIVFIIYVLFFKKIPYYMIFLFLVLLTYVIYFLYCSNYYSTIKWCSEQHIFHHAMFHVCASMGAIYAFM
;
A
#
# COMPACT_ATOMS: atom_id res chain seq x y z
N MET A 1 -22.47 29.60 -28.48
CA MET A 1 -22.35 28.12 -28.40
C MET A 1 -20.93 27.60 -28.04
N LYS A 2 -20.03 28.39 -27.43
CA LYS A 2 -18.69 27.90 -27.00
C LYS A 2 -18.62 27.35 -25.56
N ASN A 3 -19.68 27.49 -24.75
CA ASN A 3 -19.66 27.10 -23.33
C ASN A 3 -20.10 25.65 -23.03
N ILE A 4 -20.58 24.88 -24.01
CA ILE A 4 -21.04 23.50 -23.78
C ILE A 4 -19.92 22.47 -24.03
N MET A 5 -18.96 22.78 -24.90
CA MET A 5 -17.85 21.84 -25.19
C MET A 5 -16.88 21.67 -24.02
N TYR A 6 -16.57 22.73 -23.26
CA TYR A 6 -15.65 22.63 -22.11
C TYR A 6 -16.20 21.74 -20.99
N SER A 7 -17.53 21.75 -20.76
CA SER A 7 -18.20 20.91 -19.76
C SER A 7 -18.14 19.40 -20.08
N LEU A 8 -18.10 19.02 -21.36
CA LEU A 8 -18.06 17.63 -21.80
C LEU A 8 -16.65 17.02 -21.75
N PHE A 9 -15.60 17.82 -21.96
CA PHE A 9 -14.22 17.35 -21.84
C PHE A 9 -13.78 17.21 -20.37
N ASP A 10 -14.21 18.13 -19.49
CA ASP A 10 -13.89 18.05 -18.06
C ASP A 10 -14.59 16.87 -17.36
N THR A 11 -15.82 16.51 -17.77
CA THR A 11 -16.56 15.37 -17.20
C THR A 11 -15.99 14.02 -17.65
N PHE A 12 -15.41 13.93 -18.85
CA PHE A 12 -14.78 12.71 -19.34
C PHE A 12 -13.47 12.40 -18.59
N ASP A 13 -12.68 13.44 -18.28
CA ASP A 13 -11.45 13.29 -17.50
C ASP A 13 -11.76 12.96 -16.03
N LEU A 14 -12.81 13.56 -15.45
CA LEU A 14 -13.26 13.26 -14.09
C LEU A 14 -13.66 11.78 -13.92
N ASN A 15 -14.44 11.24 -14.86
CA ASN A 15 -14.85 9.84 -14.82
C ASN A 15 -13.65 8.88 -14.98
N LYS A 16 -12.66 9.23 -15.80
CA LYS A 16 -11.44 8.44 -15.95
C LYS A 16 -10.59 8.48 -14.68
N ILE A 17 -10.47 9.63 -14.02
CA ILE A 17 -9.78 9.79 -12.73
C ILE A 17 -10.49 8.99 -11.63
N ILE A 18 -11.83 9.05 -11.56
CA ILE A 18 -12.61 8.27 -10.59
C ILE A 18 -12.40 6.77 -10.78
N LYS A 19 -12.46 6.28 -12.02
CA LYS A 19 -12.25 4.85 -12.31
C LYS A 19 -10.84 4.39 -11.95
N LYS A 20 -9.85 5.23 -12.19
CA LYS A 20 -8.44 5.01 -11.86
C LYS A 20 -8.18 4.94 -10.36
N ASN A 21 -8.79 5.84 -9.60
CA ASN A 21 -8.71 5.84 -8.14
C ASN A 21 -9.33 4.58 -7.52
N ARG A 22 -10.36 3.98 -8.14
CA ARG A 22 -10.96 2.72 -7.66
C ARG A 22 -9.96 1.56 -7.61
N ILE A 23 -9.04 1.48 -8.57
CA ILE A 23 -8.01 0.42 -8.56
C ILE A 23 -7.14 0.56 -7.31
N LEU A 24 -6.80 1.79 -6.95
CA LEU A 24 -5.95 2.08 -5.79
C LEU A 24 -6.71 1.86 -4.47
N LEU A 25 -7.99 2.26 -4.42
CA LEU A 25 -8.86 1.91 -3.30
C LEU A 25 -8.93 0.39 -3.06
N ILE A 26 -9.13 -0.38 -4.14
CA ILE A 26 -9.19 -1.84 -4.05
C ILE A 26 -7.83 -2.43 -3.67
N SER A 27 -6.74 -1.94 -4.26
CA SER A 27 -5.41 -2.47 -3.95
C SER A 27 -5.00 -2.17 -2.50
N SER A 28 -5.43 -1.04 -1.92
CA SER A 28 -5.20 -0.76 -0.49
C SER A 28 -5.87 -1.79 0.42
N LEU A 29 -6.96 -2.45 -0.01
CA LEU A 29 -7.60 -3.52 0.76
C LEU A 29 -6.77 -4.80 0.81
N PHE A 30 -5.76 -4.98 -0.03
CA PHE A 30 -4.85 -6.14 0.08
C PHE A 30 -4.14 -6.17 1.43
N PHE A 31 -3.94 -5.03 2.09
CA PHE A 31 -3.38 -4.96 3.44
C PHE A 31 -4.27 -5.62 4.51
N LEU A 32 -5.52 -5.98 4.21
CA LEU A 32 -6.34 -6.82 5.08
C LEU A 32 -5.82 -8.27 5.17
N VAL A 33 -5.06 -8.75 4.17
CA VAL A 33 -4.52 -10.12 4.17
C VAL A 33 -3.57 -10.38 5.34
N PRO A 34 -2.51 -9.57 5.58
CA PRO A 34 -1.65 -9.77 6.74
C PRO A 34 -2.40 -9.60 8.08
N ILE A 35 -3.43 -8.73 8.14
CA ILE A 35 -4.31 -8.62 9.31
C ILE A 35 -5.07 -9.94 9.55
N TYR A 36 -5.63 -10.53 8.49
CA TYR A 36 -6.29 -11.82 8.58
C TYR A 36 -5.35 -12.92 9.09
N VAL A 37 -4.10 -12.96 8.63
CA VAL A 37 -3.08 -13.91 9.11
C VAL A 37 -2.81 -13.70 10.61
N PHE A 38 -2.66 -12.45 11.05
CA PHE A 38 -2.51 -12.11 12.47
C PHE A 38 -3.71 -12.57 13.32
N ILE A 39 -4.94 -12.27 12.89
CA ILE A 39 -6.16 -12.68 13.59
C ILE A 39 -6.25 -14.20 13.67
N LYS A 40 -5.96 -14.91 12.58
CA LYS A 40 -5.97 -16.38 12.53
C LYS A 40 -5.03 -16.97 13.59
N LYS A 41 -3.82 -16.44 13.68
CA LYS A 41 -2.79 -16.87 14.65
C LYS A 41 -3.21 -16.58 16.10
N PHE A 42 -3.70 -15.38 16.37
CA PHE A 42 -4.11 -14.96 17.70
C PHE A 42 -5.37 -15.68 18.20
N VAL A 43 -6.43 -15.72 17.39
CA VAL A 43 -7.75 -16.20 17.79
C VAL A 43 -7.87 -17.72 17.65
N LEU A 44 -7.45 -18.28 16.52
CA LEU A 44 -7.66 -19.71 16.26
C LEU A 44 -6.56 -20.57 16.87
N HIS A 45 -5.32 -20.13 16.78
CA HIS A 45 -4.15 -20.89 17.27
C HIS A 45 -3.73 -20.51 18.70
N LYS A 46 -4.34 -19.46 19.29
CA LYS A 46 -4.08 -18.98 20.66
C LYS A 46 -2.60 -18.74 20.94
N GLU A 47 -1.85 -18.33 19.92
CA GLU A 47 -0.44 -18.04 20.07
C GLU A 47 -0.25 -16.69 20.78
N LEU A 48 0.77 -16.60 21.63
CA LEU A 48 1.12 -15.35 22.31
C LEU A 48 1.82 -14.42 21.32
N MET A 49 1.20 -13.28 21.02
CA MET A 49 1.76 -12.29 20.09
C MET A 49 2.72 -11.35 20.82
N SER A 50 3.80 -10.97 20.13
CA SER A 50 4.72 -9.94 20.61
C SER A 50 4.07 -8.55 20.55
N ILE A 51 4.43 -7.65 21.48
CA ILE A 51 4.01 -6.24 21.44
C ILE A 51 4.32 -5.58 20.09
N PHE A 52 5.43 -5.97 19.44
CA PHE A 52 5.79 -5.49 18.12
C PHE A 52 4.77 -5.90 17.03
N GLU A 53 4.20 -7.11 17.11
CA GLU A 53 3.18 -7.56 16.14
C GLU A 53 1.91 -6.72 16.24
N TYR A 54 1.48 -6.33 17.45
CA TYR A 54 0.36 -5.39 17.64
C TYR A 54 0.65 -4.01 17.06
N ILE A 55 1.86 -3.48 17.28
CA ILE A 55 2.29 -2.21 16.68
C ILE A 55 2.24 -2.30 15.16
N LEU A 56 2.75 -3.37 14.57
CA LEU A 56 2.72 -3.58 13.12
C LEU A 56 1.29 -3.64 12.57
N VAL A 57 0.35 -4.28 13.27
CA VAL A 57 -1.07 -4.28 12.88
C VAL A 57 -1.66 -2.86 12.92
N ALA A 58 -1.35 -2.08 13.96
CA ALA A 58 -1.79 -0.68 14.04
C ALA A 58 -1.25 0.16 12.86
N PHE A 59 0.00 -0.07 12.46
CA PHE A 59 0.59 0.56 11.28
C PHE A 59 -0.14 0.13 10.00
N ILE A 60 -0.45 -1.15 9.82
CA ILE A 60 -1.23 -1.62 8.66
C ILE A 60 -2.60 -0.94 8.61
N LEU A 61 -3.34 -0.93 9.73
CA LEU A 61 -4.64 -0.29 9.82
C LEU A 61 -4.56 1.20 9.44
N PHE A 62 -3.58 1.91 9.97
CA PHE A 62 -3.37 3.30 9.61
C PHE A 62 -3.08 3.48 8.11
N ASN A 63 -2.22 2.66 7.51
CA ASN A 63 -1.96 2.71 6.06
C ASN A 63 -3.24 2.47 5.26
N ILE A 64 -4.08 1.53 5.66
CA ILE A 64 -5.37 1.30 5.00
C ILE A 64 -6.22 2.57 5.06
N PHE A 65 -6.41 3.15 6.24
CA PHE A 65 -7.24 4.36 6.38
C PHE A 65 -6.66 5.56 5.63
N ALA A 66 -5.37 5.85 5.78
CA ALA A 66 -4.70 6.96 5.10
C ALA A 66 -4.79 6.81 3.58
N SER A 67 -4.52 5.61 3.07
CA SER A 67 -4.57 5.31 1.64
C SER A 67 -5.99 5.40 1.08
N LEU A 68 -7.00 4.87 1.80
CA LEU A 68 -8.41 4.98 1.38
C LEU A 68 -8.89 6.44 1.38
N LEU A 69 -8.57 7.21 2.42
CA LEU A 69 -8.92 8.64 2.49
C LEU A 69 -8.25 9.44 1.37
N PHE A 70 -6.98 9.14 1.10
CA PHE A 70 -6.25 9.80 0.02
C PHE A 70 -6.85 9.45 -1.35
N TRP A 71 -7.03 8.16 -1.65
CA TRP A 71 -7.50 7.73 -2.97
C TRP A 71 -8.99 7.97 -3.21
N TYR A 72 -9.78 8.23 -2.16
CA TYR A 72 -11.16 8.73 -2.33
C TYR A 72 -11.19 10.04 -3.13
N ASN A 73 -10.23 10.93 -2.88
CA ASN A 73 -10.05 12.16 -3.63
C ASN A 73 -8.54 12.41 -3.91
N GLY A 74 -7.98 11.57 -4.78
CA GLY A 74 -6.54 11.44 -5.08
C GLY A 74 -5.89 12.69 -5.69
N LYS A 75 -5.84 13.79 -4.93
CA LYS A 75 -5.24 15.07 -5.31
C LYS A 75 -3.76 15.07 -4.94
N LYS A 76 -2.91 15.22 -5.97
CA LYS A 76 -1.46 15.33 -5.81
C LYS A 76 -1.10 16.42 -4.80
N ASN A 77 -0.15 16.11 -3.93
CA ASN A 77 0.39 17.01 -2.90
C ASN A 77 -0.65 17.57 -1.91
N SER A 78 -1.81 16.94 -1.78
CA SER A 78 -2.71 17.20 -0.66
C SER A 78 -2.08 16.76 0.67
N GLY A 79 -2.59 17.27 1.80
CA GLY A 79 -2.15 16.82 3.12
C GLY A 79 -2.24 15.30 3.29
N PHE A 80 -3.34 14.69 2.82
CA PHE A 80 -3.52 13.24 2.81
C PHE A 80 -2.48 12.51 1.95
N HIS A 81 -2.09 13.06 0.79
CA HIS A 81 -1.02 12.49 -0.03
C HIS A 81 0.32 12.44 0.72
N VAL A 82 0.66 13.53 1.42
CA VAL A 82 1.93 13.62 2.16
C VAL A 82 1.92 12.67 3.36
N VAL A 83 0.82 12.63 4.11
CA VAL A 83 0.67 11.74 5.27
C VAL A 83 0.76 10.28 4.84
N ASP A 84 0.00 9.87 3.81
CA ASP A 84 0.04 8.51 3.26
C ASP A 84 1.47 8.12 2.82
N GLY A 85 2.12 8.96 2.02
CA GLY A 85 3.47 8.69 1.52
C GLY A 85 4.56 8.64 2.59
N VAL A 86 4.48 9.49 3.62
CA VAL A 86 5.44 9.47 4.75
C VAL A 86 5.20 8.25 5.61
N PHE A 87 3.94 7.98 5.98
CA PHE A 87 3.63 6.89 6.90
C PHE A 87 3.86 5.51 6.26
N ALA A 88 3.61 5.36 4.96
CA ALA A 88 3.93 4.13 4.23
C ALA A 88 5.43 3.81 4.27
N LYS A 89 6.31 4.82 4.18
CA LYS A 89 7.78 4.62 4.27
C LYS A 89 8.20 4.23 5.68
N ILE A 90 7.69 4.90 6.70
CA ILE A 90 7.98 4.56 8.10
C ILE A 90 7.53 3.12 8.36
N SER A 91 6.31 2.78 7.95
CA SER A 91 5.76 1.43 8.08
C SER A 91 6.66 0.40 7.41
N LEU A 92 7.04 0.63 6.14
CA LEU A 92 7.92 -0.28 5.41
C LEU A 92 9.25 -0.51 6.15
N ILE A 93 9.89 0.54 6.65
CA ILE A 93 11.14 0.43 7.41
C ILE A 93 10.95 -0.39 8.68
N VAL A 94 9.89 -0.12 9.44
CA VAL A 94 9.59 -0.85 10.69
C VAL A 94 9.31 -2.34 10.40
N PHE A 95 8.57 -2.65 9.34
CA PHE A 95 8.33 -4.02 8.88
C PHE A 95 9.62 -4.74 8.51
N ILE A 96 10.50 -4.11 7.73
CA ILE A 96 11.79 -4.68 7.33
C ILE A 96 12.64 -4.98 8.56
N ILE A 97 12.76 -4.02 9.47
CA ILE A 97 13.55 -4.19 10.69
C ILE A 97 13.01 -5.36 11.52
N TYR A 98 11.68 -5.41 11.71
CA TYR A 98 11.07 -6.47 12.48
C TYR A 98 11.29 -7.86 11.86
N VAL A 99 11.02 -8.02 10.56
CA VAL A 99 11.13 -9.33 9.88
C VAL A 99 12.58 -9.81 9.83
N LEU A 100 13.55 -8.93 9.57
CA LEU A 100 14.95 -9.33 9.41
C LEU A 100 15.68 -9.57 10.74
N PHE A 101 15.36 -8.80 11.79
CA PHE A 101 16.17 -8.78 13.02
C PHE A 101 15.45 -9.32 14.25
N PHE A 102 14.12 -9.21 14.33
CA PHE A 102 13.37 -9.60 15.53
C PHE A 102 12.59 -10.89 15.32
N LYS A 103 12.11 -11.13 14.09
CA LYS A 103 11.31 -12.30 13.78
C LYS A 103 12.20 -13.53 13.57
N LYS A 104 11.87 -14.61 14.29
CA LYS A 104 12.51 -15.91 14.13
C LYS A 104 11.80 -16.69 13.01
N ILE A 105 12.27 -16.53 11.77
CA ILE A 105 11.79 -17.30 10.61
C ILE A 105 12.94 -18.08 9.95
N PRO A 106 12.65 -19.21 9.29
CA PRO A 106 13.66 -19.98 8.56
C PRO A 106 14.36 -19.17 7.46
N TYR A 107 15.62 -19.48 7.17
CA TYR A 107 16.44 -18.77 6.17
C TYR A 107 15.80 -18.69 4.77
N TYR A 108 15.12 -19.75 4.33
CA TYR A 108 14.44 -19.75 3.03
C TYR A 108 13.28 -18.73 2.98
N MET A 109 12.60 -18.49 4.11
CA MET A 109 11.57 -17.46 4.21
C MET A 109 12.17 -16.06 4.18
N ILE A 110 13.32 -15.86 4.84
CA ILE A 110 14.07 -14.59 4.76
C ILE A 110 14.47 -14.30 3.32
N PHE A 111 14.96 -15.29 2.58
CA PHE A 111 15.30 -15.13 1.16
C PHE A 111 14.08 -14.70 0.32
N LEU A 112 12.93 -15.36 0.49
CA LEU A 112 11.69 -14.98 -0.19
C LEU A 112 11.23 -13.57 0.18
N PHE A 113 11.35 -13.19 1.46
CA PHE A 113 11.07 -11.83 1.92
C PHE A 113 11.97 -10.79 1.24
N LEU A 114 13.27 -11.07 1.08
CA LEU A 114 14.20 -10.17 0.38
C LEU A 114 13.88 -10.02 -1.11
N VAL A 115 13.44 -11.10 -1.76
CA VAL A 115 12.93 -11.04 -3.15
C VAL A 115 11.69 -10.14 -3.23
N LEU A 116 10.73 -10.33 -2.33
CA LEU A 116 9.55 -9.45 -2.25
C LEU A 116 9.91 -8.00 -1.98
N LEU A 117 10.88 -7.74 -1.08
CA LEU A 117 11.36 -6.41 -0.77
C LEU A 117 11.96 -5.72 -2.02
N THR A 118 12.67 -6.47 -2.86
CA THR A 118 13.19 -5.95 -4.13
C THR A 118 12.05 -5.52 -5.05
N TYR A 119 10.98 -6.31 -5.16
CA TYR A 119 9.79 -5.92 -5.92
C TYR A 119 9.09 -4.70 -5.31
N VAL A 120 8.97 -4.63 -3.98
CA VAL A 120 8.39 -3.46 -3.29
C VAL A 120 9.17 -2.19 -3.65
N ILE A 121 10.50 -2.23 -3.56
CA ILE A 121 11.36 -1.08 -3.90
C ILE A 121 11.22 -0.72 -5.39
N TYR A 122 11.23 -1.72 -6.27
CA TYR A 122 11.06 -1.52 -7.72
C TYR A 122 9.72 -0.84 -8.04
N PHE A 123 8.60 -1.38 -7.55
CA PHE A 123 7.28 -0.83 -7.82
C PHE A 123 7.08 0.55 -7.19
N LEU A 124 7.63 0.80 -6.00
CA LEU A 124 7.62 2.12 -5.39
C LEU A 124 8.40 3.14 -6.23
N TYR A 125 9.59 2.75 -6.72
CA TYR A 125 10.41 3.59 -7.61
C TYR A 125 9.68 3.92 -8.91
N CYS A 126 9.16 2.90 -9.61
CA CYS A 126 8.43 3.09 -10.86
C CYS A 126 7.14 3.90 -10.65
N SER A 127 6.40 3.66 -9.57
CA SER A 127 5.22 4.46 -9.19
C SER A 127 5.60 5.94 -9.07
N ASN A 128 6.66 6.24 -8.32
CA ASN A 128 7.14 7.62 -8.17
C ASN A 128 7.57 8.22 -9.52
N TYR A 129 8.34 7.49 -10.33
CA TYR A 129 8.78 7.93 -11.65
C TYR A 129 7.59 8.28 -12.58
N TYR A 130 6.58 7.42 -12.69
CA TYR A 130 5.44 7.71 -13.55
C TYR A 130 4.55 8.83 -12.98
N SER A 131 4.52 9.03 -11.66
CA SER A 131 3.76 10.10 -11.02
C SER A 131 4.34 11.51 -11.25
N THR A 132 5.66 11.61 -11.51
CA THR A 132 6.32 12.88 -11.86
C THR A 132 6.05 13.25 -13.31
N ILE A 133 6.05 12.26 -14.21
CA ILE A 133 5.71 12.46 -15.63
C ILE A 133 4.24 12.84 -15.78
N LYS A 134 3.33 12.00 -15.26
CA LYS A 134 1.88 12.20 -15.35
C LYS A 134 1.16 11.61 -14.15
N TRP A 135 0.62 12.48 -13.31
CA TRP A 135 -0.20 12.11 -12.16
C TRP A 135 -1.40 11.25 -12.61
N CYS A 136 -1.67 10.18 -11.86
CA CYS A 136 -2.70 9.18 -12.19
C CYS A 136 -2.64 8.67 -13.66
N SER A 137 -1.44 8.52 -14.23
CA SER A 137 -1.25 7.72 -15.45
C SER A 137 -1.55 6.24 -15.18
N GLU A 138 -1.85 5.48 -16.24
CA GLU A 138 -2.15 4.05 -16.11
C GLU A 138 -0.93 3.29 -15.58
N GLN A 139 0.27 3.67 -16.02
CA GLN A 139 1.53 3.16 -15.50
C GLN A 139 1.72 3.50 -14.02
N HIS A 140 1.48 4.75 -13.60
CA HIS A 140 1.55 5.13 -12.18
C HIS A 140 0.63 4.25 -11.32
N ILE A 141 -0.64 4.13 -11.72
CA ILE A 141 -1.65 3.36 -10.97
C ILE A 141 -1.29 1.88 -10.91
N PHE A 142 -0.84 1.31 -12.02
CA PHE A 142 -0.44 -0.09 -12.07
C PHE A 142 0.71 -0.37 -11.09
N HIS A 143 1.79 0.41 -11.15
CA HIS A 143 2.95 0.20 -10.27
C HIS A 143 2.59 0.48 -8.80
N HIS A 144 1.74 1.47 -8.52
CA HIS A 144 1.28 1.73 -7.15
C HIS A 144 0.41 0.58 -6.61
N ALA A 145 -0.49 0.04 -7.42
CA ALA A 145 -1.30 -1.12 -7.04
C ALA A 145 -0.43 -2.36 -6.82
N MET A 146 0.55 -2.62 -7.69
CA MET A 146 1.51 -3.71 -7.50
C MET A 146 2.38 -3.52 -6.26
N PHE A 147 2.75 -2.28 -5.92
CA PHE A 147 3.40 -1.95 -4.66
C PHE A 147 2.54 -2.37 -3.46
N HIS A 148 1.23 -2.05 -3.44
CA HIS A 148 0.32 -2.51 -2.36
C HIS A 148 0.28 -4.03 -2.24
N VAL A 149 0.18 -4.74 -3.38
CA VAL A 149 0.13 -6.21 -3.39
C VAL A 149 1.43 -6.80 -2.83
N CYS A 150 2.58 -6.39 -3.36
CA CYS A 150 3.88 -6.90 -2.90
C CYS A 150 4.17 -6.53 -1.45
N ALA A 151 3.83 -5.31 -1.02
CA ALA A 151 4.01 -4.87 0.36
C ALA A 151 3.12 -5.66 1.32
N SER A 152 1.87 -5.94 0.94
CA SER A 152 0.98 -6.80 1.71
C SER A 152 1.52 -8.23 1.82
N MET A 153 1.99 -8.82 0.71
CA MET A 153 2.64 -10.13 0.72
C MET A 153 3.88 -10.15 1.63
N GLY A 154 4.71 -9.12 1.58
CA GLY A 154 5.87 -8.98 2.47
C GLY A 154 5.47 -8.86 3.94
N ALA A 155 4.38 -8.13 4.24
CA ALA A 155 3.87 -7.97 5.61
C ALA A 155 3.35 -9.27 6.23
N ILE A 156 2.93 -10.26 5.42
CA ILE A 156 2.53 -11.58 5.93
C ILE A 156 3.67 -12.25 6.69
N TYR A 157 4.92 -12.08 6.26
CA TYR A 157 6.10 -12.67 6.90
C TYR A 157 6.33 -12.16 8.33
N ALA A 158 5.78 -10.99 8.69
CA ALA A 158 5.82 -10.52 10.07
C ALA A 158 4.94 -11.40 10.98
N PHE A 159 3.90 -12.04 10.44
CA PHE A 159 2.90 -12.77 11.21
C PHE A 159 2.99 -14.30 11.06
N MET A 160 3.67 -14.82 10.03
CA MET A 160 4.05 -16.24 9.96
C MET A 160 4.99 -16.64 11.09
#